data_AF-A0AAV2MZK6-F1
#
_entry.id   AF-A0AAV2MZK6-F1
#
_cell.length_a   1.000
_cell.length_b   1.000
_cell.length_c   1.000
_cell.angle_alpha   90.00
_cell.angle_beta   90.00
_cell.angle_gamma   90.00
#
_symmetry.space_group_name_H-M   'P 1'
#
loop_
_entity.id
_entity.type
_entity.pdbx_description
1 polymer ?
#
loop_
_entity_poly.entity_id
_entity_poly.type
_entity_poly.pdbx_seq_one_letter_code
_entity_poly.pdbx_strand_id
1 'polypeptide(L)'
;MAKIHSGFLDRQSTACLFLDIQGAFDNVVPAVLVSQLVELGIPAKVSWFVYQLISRRELQFVIDGNISDVFHSLRGVPQGSILSPLLFNLYLSRCGSTLCDGCSIVQFADDVALYARSDDLGASLRQLERSAAALSVFLGSRGLTVSPAKSALMIFSRKKLNPLNYSVIVGGVPIEPVSSYKFLGVVLDFRLTGYLHAKYLNCKCGKLANVLKLLRGVWWGSHPNTLLGIFKAMIRRVIDYASFLYPMGRGGLAEALDRTQRRALRYCAGLRQSTPINIVYAETGIGPICIRSELLARRFMVRSFSERLNVLVDKLHDLHAIIVDRGRLLQFPGRFSLYEAYCYAKNIKYKIATFTKIPLFLFSFQTSAFAPKTESAPPSIVEDISNAAVPQLVFQDYFTRIIIGRDVFFTDASKRDGFPHLGAAYFSPTLSVWGRYKLNGSFSISSGECIAIIYVMDFILERNIKKASIFTDSKSVVEVISNPRIETSTTWSLS
;
A
#
# COMPACT_ATOMS: atom_id res chain seq x y z
N MET A 1 -8.25 -6.98 10.42
CA MET A 1 -9.50 -6.62 9.70
C MET A 1 -9.88 -7.61 8.59
N ALA A 2 -9.05 -7.88 7.58
CA ALA A 2 -9.42 -8.79 6.47
C ALA A 2 -9.93 -10.17 6.95
N LYS A 3 -9.22 -10.82 7.88
CA LYS A 3 -9.64 -12.10 8.49
C LYS A 3 -10.94 -12.00 9.33
N ILE A 4 -11.24 -10.83 9.88
CA ILE A 4 -12.51 -10.60 10.61
C ILE A 4 -13.66 -10.50 9.59
N HIS A 5 -13.45 -9.77 8.49
CA HIS A 5 -14.43 -9.70 7.41
C HIS A 5 -14.69 -11.06 6.75
N SER A 6 -13.65 -11.88 6.56
CA SER A 6 -13.85 -13.25 6.08
C SER A 6 -14.68 -14.07 7.08
N GLY A 7 -14.38 -13.98 8.39
CA GLY A 7 -15.20 -14.60 9.43
C GLY A 7 -16.67 -14.15 9.38
N PHE A 8 -16.93 -12.86 9.18
CA PHE A 8 -18.31 -12.38 8.99
C PHE A 8 -18.98 -13.01 7.77
N LEU A 9 -18.29 -13.12 6.64
CA LEU A 9 -18.83 -13.74 5.42
C LEU A 9 -19.18 -15.21 5.63
N ASP A 10 -18.34 -15.93 6.38
CA ASP A 10 -18.55 -17.33 6.76
C ASP A 10 -19.53 -17.53 7.93
N ARG A 11 -20.15 -16.45 8.44
CA ARG A 11 -21.04 -16.46 9.62
C ARG A 11 -20.37 -16.98 10.90
N GLN A 12 -19.05 -16.93 10.94
CA GLN A 12 -18.20 -17.25 12.08
C GLN A 12 -18.00 -16.02 12.97
N SER A 13 -17.60 -16.25 14.22
CA SER A 13 -17.14 -15.19 15.11
C SER A 13 -15.62 -15.19 15.14
N THR A 14 -15.01 -14.03 15.36
CA THR A 14 -13.57 -13.90 15.58
C THR A 14 -13.35 -13.33 16.96
N ALA A 15 -12.76 -14.11 17.86
CA ALA A 15 -12.34 -13.62 19.16
C ALA A 15 -10.92 -13.05 19.03
N CYS A 16 -10.68 -11.89 19.64
CA CYS A 16 -9.40 -11.20 19.61
C CYS A 16 -9.02 -10.77 21.02
N LEU A 17 -7.86 -11.18 21.47
CA LEU A 17 -7.27 -10.82 22.75
C LEU A 17 -6.12 -9.84 22.50
N PHE A 18 -6.30 -8.60 22.93
CA PHE A 18 -5.27 -7.56 22.91
C PHE A 18 -4.46 -7.64 24.20
N LEU A 19 -3.15 -7.71 24.07
CA LEU A 19 -2.19 -7.86 25.17
C LEU A 19 -1.21 -6.68 25.14
N ASP A 20 -0.93 -6.14 26.32
CA ASP A 20 0.04 -5.06 26.55
C ASP A 20 1.27 -5.63 27.28
N ILE A 21 2.47 -5.36 26.76
CA ILE A 21 3.73 -5.80 27.39
C ILE A 21 4.26 -4.68 28.29
N GLN A 22 4.49 -5.00 29.57
CA GLN A 22 4.95 -4.01 30.56
C GLN A 22 6.40 -3.60 30.33
N GLY A 23 6.63 -2.29 30.14
CA GLY A 23 7.98 -1.71 30.06
C GLY A 23 8.87 -2.40 29.03
N ALA A 24 8.31 -2.68 27.85
CA ALA A 24 8.89 -3.67 26.94
C ALA A 24 10.32 -3.33 26.49
N PHE A 25 10.58 -2.07 26.10
CA PHE A 25 11.91 -1.62 25.70
C PHE A 25 12.91 -1.62 26.87
N ASP A 26 12.44 -1.33 28.08
CA ASP A 26 13.28 -1.19 29.28
C ASP A 26 13.67 -2.55 29.87
N ASN A 27 12.90 -3.60 29.55
CA ASN A 27 13.07 -4.95 30.09
C ASN A 27 13.81 -5.92 29.14
N VAL A 28 14.29 -5.48 27.98
CA VAL A 28 15.08 -6.33 27.08
C VAL A 28 16.36 -6.80 27.77
N VAL A 29 16.60 -8.11 27.80
CA VAL A 29 17.79 -8.68 28.42
C VAL A 29 18.92 -8.79 27.37
N PRO A 30 20.08 -8.10 27.55
CA PRO A 30 21.16 -8.07 26.56
C PRO A 30 21.65 -9.44 26.09
N ALA A 31 21.88 -10.37 27.04
CA ALA A 31 22.36 -11.71 26.74
C ALA A 31 21.38 -12.50 25.85
N VAL A 32 20.09 -12.40 26.15
CA VAL A 32 19.01 -13.06 25.40
C VAL A 32 18.89 -12.48 23.99
N LEU A 33 19.00 -11.16 23.85
CA LEU A 33 18.98 -10.52 22.53
C LEU A 33 20.17 -10.96 21.69
N VAL A 34 21.38 -10.97 22.25
CA VAL A 34 22.59 -11.37 21.51
C VAL A 34 22.54 -12.82 21.08
N SER A 35 22.05 -13.73 21.94
CA SER A 35 21.81 -15.13 21.54
C SER A 35 20.88 -15.21 20.33
N GLN A 36 19.78 -14.45 20.37
CA GLN A 36 18.83 -14.40 19.26
C GLN A 36 19.47 -13.86 17.97
N LEU A 37 20.35 -12.86 18.05
CA LEU A 37 21.06 -12.35 16.86
C LEU A 37 21.98 -13.41 16.26
N VAL A 38 22.72 -14.15 17.10
CA VAL A 38 23.61 -15.24 16.66
C VAL A 38 22.80 -16.35 15.99
N GLU A 39 21.67 -16.76 16.58
CA GLU A 39 20.78 -17.77 16.00
C GLU A 39 20.13 -17.35 14.67
N LEU A 40 19.99 -16.05 14.43
CA LEU A 40 19.52 -15.50 13.16
C LEU A 40 20.64 -15.40 12.10
N GLY A 41 21.86 -15.85 12.43
CA GLY A 41 23.01 -15.82 11.52
C GLY A 41 23.67 -14.44 11.40
N ILE A 42 23.40 -13.52 12.33
CA ILE A 42 24.03 -12.19 12.32
C ILE A 42 25.51 -12.34 12.71
N PRO A 43 26.45 -11.74 11.95
CA PRO A 43 27.88 -11.89 12.22
C PRO A 43 28.26 -11.53 13.65
N ALA A 44 29.15 -12.32 14.27
CA ALA A 44 29.56 -12.15 15.66
C ALA A 44 30.08 -10.73 15.98
N LYS A 45 30.79 -10.09 15.03
CA LYS A 45 31.26 -8.70 15.18
C LYS A 45 30.10 -7.71 15.37
N VAL A 46 29.01 -7.89 14.63
CA VAL A 46 27.82 -7.05 14.72
C VAL A 46 27.08 -7.34 16.03
N SER A 47 26.91 -8.61 16.38
CA SER A 47 26.27 -9.02 17.63
C SER A 47 27.05 -8.51 18.87
N TRP A 48 28.37 -8.52 18.81
CA TRP A 48 29.25 -7.95 19.84
C TRP A 48 29.11 -6.42 19.93
N PHE A 49 29.07 -5.72 18.81
CA PHE A 49 28.79 -4.29 18.80
C PHE A 49 27.44 -3.96 19.47
N VAL A 50 26.39 -4.72 19.12
CA VAL A 50 25.07 -4.55 19.74
C VAL A 50 25.13 -4.84 21.25
N TYR A 51 25.84 -5.89 21.67
CA TYR A 51 26.06 -6.20 23.08
C TYR A 51 26.66 -5.01 23.82
N GLN A 52 27.75 -4.43 23.29
CA GLN A 52 28.41 -3.28 23.90
C GLN A 52 27.52 -2.03 23.93
N LEU A 53 26.66 -1.84 22.92
CA LEU A 53 25.73 -0.71 22.85
C LEU A 53 24.67 -0.74 23.96
N ILE A 54 24.21 -1.93 24.35
CA ILE A 54 23.06 -2.09 25.26
C ILE A 54 23.46 -2.59 26.66
N SER A 55 24.65 -3.15 26.80
CA SER A 55 25.16 -3.66 28.08
C SER A 55 25.74 -2.53 28.92
N ARG A 56 25.44 -2.56 30.22
CA ARG A 56 25.97 -1.65 31.26
C ARG A 56 26.11 -0.20 30.78
N ARG A 57 24.98 0.48 30.68
CA ARG A 57 24.92 1.89 30.31
C ARG A 57 24.91 2.78 31.55
N GLU A 58 25.64 3.88 31.49
CA GLU A 58 25.56 4.96 32.47
C GLU A 58 24.54 5.98 31.98
N LEU A 59 23.57 6.30 32.82
CA LEU A 59 22.50 7.23 32.55
C LEU A 59 22.59 8.38 33.55
N GLN A 60 22.51 9.60 33.04
CA GLN A 60 22.33 10.81 33.84
C GLN A 60 21.14 11.58 33.30
N PHE A 61 20.34 12.13 34.19
CA PHE A 61 19.14 12.88 33.85
C PHE A 61 19.39 14.36 34.12
N VAL A 62 18.87 15.23 33.27
CA VAL A 62 18.83 16.67 33.54
C VAL A 62 17.49 16.98 34.20
N ILE A 63 17.53 17.34 35.48
CA ILE A 63 16.35 17.70 36.28
C ILE A 63 16.51 19.16 36.68
N ASP A 64 15.59 20.00 36.22
CA ASP A 64 15.61 21.46 36.45
C ASP A 64 16.95 22.14 36.09
N GLY A 65 17.60 21.66 35.03
CA GLY A 65 18.89 22.17 34.56
C GLY A 65 20.12 21.58 35.28
N ASN A 66 19.93 20.76 36.31
CA ASN A 66 21.01 20.07 37.03
C ASN A 66 21.16 18.62 36.57
N ILE A 67 22.41 18.13 36.53
CA ILE A 67 22.72 16.74 36.19
C ILE A 67 22.51 15.88 37.44
N SER A 68 21.76 14.78 37.31
CA SER A 68 21.54 13.80 38.37
C SER A 68 22.79 12.95 38.63
N ASP A 69 22.75 12.17 39.71
CA ASP A 69 23.69 11.07 39.91
C ASP A 69 23.69 10.08 38.73
N VAL A 70 24.80 9.35 38.61
CA VAL A 70 24.96 8.31 37.60
C VAL A 70 24.12 7.09 37.98
N PHE A 71 23.20 6.71 37.09
CA PHE A 71 22.44 5.48 37.19
C PHE A 71 23.03 4.44 36.24
N HIS A 72 23.16 3.20 36.71
CA HIS A 72 23.58 2.09 35.87
C HIS A 72 22.38 1.30 35.37
N SER A 73 22.24 1.21 34.05
CA SER A 73 21.24 0.38 33.37
C SER A 73 21.88 -0.88 32.82
N LEU A 74 21.46 -2.03 33.33
CA LEU A 74 21.95 -3.35 32.92
C LEU A 74 21.01 -4.05 31.92
N ARG A 75 19.86 -3.45 31.62
CA ARG A 75 18.82 -3.98 30.75
C ARG A 75 18.18 -2.89 29.91
N GLY A 76 17.43 -3.32 28.92
CA GLY A 76 16.70 -2.49 28.00
C GLY A 76 17.55 -1.95 26.86
N VAL A 77 16.86 -1.57 25.79
CA VAL A 77 17.47 -0.90 24.65
C VAL A 77 17.28 0.62 24.79
N PRO A 78 18.24 1.45 24.34
CA PRO A 78 18.17 2.90 24.50
C PRO A 78 16.97 3.49 23.75
N GLN A 79 16.01 4.07 24.48
CA GLN A 79 14.90 4.81 23.86
C GLN A 79 15.45 6.01 23.08
N GLY A 80 14.94 6.22 21.87
CA GLY A 80 15.42 7.26 20.95
C GLY A 80 16.59 6.83 20.04
N SER A 81 17.23 5.68 20.28
CA SER A 81 18.17 5.12 19.31
C SER A 81 17.44 4.55 18.10
N ILE A 82 18.01 4.80 16.91
CA ILE A 82 17.48 4.32 15.62
C ILE A 82 17.43 2.79 15.57
N LEU A 83 18.35 2.09 16.25
CA LEU A 83 18.42 0.62 16.24
C LEU A 83 17.45 -0.04 17.21
N SER A 84 17.01 0.63 18.25
CA SER A 84 16.20 0.03 19.32
C SER A 84 14.90 -0.63 18.83
N PRO A 85 14.11 -0.02 17.92
CA PRO A 85 12.91 -0.66 17.38
C PRO A 85 13.22 -1.94 16.59
N LEU A 86 14.31 -1.95 15.81
CA LEU A 86 14.72 -3.14 15.05
C LEU A 86 15.15 -4.26 15.99
N LEU A 87 16.00 -3.95 16.97
CA LEU A 87 16.47 -4.90 17.97
C LEU A 87 15.30 -5.51 18.75
N PHE A 88 14.32 -4.69 19.13
CA PHE A 88 13.12 -5.14 19.82
C PHE A 88 12.27 -6.07 18.94
N ASN A 89 12.08 -5.76 17.65
CA ASN A 89 11.38 -6.66 16.73
C ASN A 89 12.11 -7.99 16.54
N LEU A 90 13.45 -7.98 16.47
CA LEU A 90 14.24 -9.21 16.39
C LEU A 90 14.12 -10.03 17.68
N TYR A 91 14.10 -9.37 18.84
CA TYR A 91 13.91 -9.98 20.16
C TYR A 91 12.62 -10.81 20.25
N LEU A 92 11.54 -10.30 19.64
CA LEU A 92 10.23 -10.92 19.65
C LEU A 92 9.88 -11.68 18.36
N SER A 93 10.81 -11.79 17.41
CA SER A 93 10.56 -12.38 16.08
C SER A 93 9.96 -13.79 16.11
N ARG A 94 10.24 -14.58 17.16
CA ARG A 94 9.74 -15.95 17.34
C ARG A 94 8.45 -16.05 18.18
N CYS A 95 7.83 -14.95 18.57
CA CYS A 95 6.59 -15.02 19.36
C CYS A 95 5.45 -15.74 18.62
N GLY A 96 5.45 -15.72 17.28
CA GLY A 96 4.43 -16.40 16.49
C GLY A 96 4.53 -17.93 16.53
N SER A 97 5.72 -18.50 16.74
CA SER A 97 5.91 -19.96 16.73
C SER A 97 5.48 -20.64 18.03
N THR A 98 5.11 -19.88 19.05
CA THR A 98 4.67 -20.42 20.35
C THR A 98 3.15 -20.57 20.45
N LEU A 99 2.41 -20.16 19.43
CA LEU A 99 0.94 -20.15 19.44
C LEU A 99 0.39 -21.54 19.16
N CYS A 100 -0.77 -21.84 19.72
CA CYS A 100 -1.49 -23.07 19.41
C CYS A 100 -2.11 -23.02 18.01
N ASP A 101 -2.32 -24.21 17.42
CA ASP A 101 -3.02 -24.35 16.14
C ASP A 101 -4.39 -23.66 16.15
N GLY A 102 -4.69 -22.94 15.08
CA GLY A 102 -5.93 -22.17 14.92
C GLY A 102 -5.88 -20.77 15.55
N CYS A 103 -4.83 -20.42 16.28
CA CYS A 103 -4.58 -19.06 16.75
C CYS A 103 -3.58 -18.34 15.83
N SER A 104 -3.76 -17.03 15.69
CA SER A 104 -2.86 -16.16 14.92
C SER A 104 -2.50 -14.93 15.72
N ILE A 105 -1.36 -14.32 15.38
CA ILE A 105 -0.85 -13.12 16.03
C ILE A 105 -0.76 -11.95 15.05
N VAL A 106 -1.04 -10.76 15.56
CA VAL A 106 -0.61 -9.49 14.98
C VAL A 106 0.24 -8.80 16.03
N GLN A 107 1.46 -8.45 15.66
CA GLN A 107 2.38 -7.74 16.54
C GLN A 107 2.80 -6.43 15.88
N PHE A 108 2.81 -5.36 16.67
CA PHE A 108 3.42 -4.09 16.31
C PHE A 108 4.19 -3.56 17.51
N ALA A 109 5.50 -3.76 17.52
CA ALA A 109 6.33 -3.56 18.72
C ALA A 109 5.73 -4.30 19.93
N ASP A 110 5.40 -3.58 20.99
CA ASP A 110 4.86 -4.08 22.26
C ASP A 110 3.34 -4.32 22.23
N ASP A 111 2.64 -3.76 21.25
CA ASP A 111 1.22 -4.04 21.01
C ASP A 111 1.04 -5.42 20.37
N VAL A 112 0.44 -6.36 21.10
CA VAL A 112 0.17 -7.73 20.62
C VAL A 112 -1.32 -8.01 20.57
N ALA A 113 -1.79 -8.62 19.48
CA ALA A 113 -3.16 -9.10 19.36
C ALA A 113 -3.16 -10.56 18.91
N LEU A 114 -3.71 -11.43 19.75
CA LEU A 114 -4.01 -12.82 19.42
C LEU A 114 -5.43 -12.91 18.90
N TYR A 115 -5.68 -13.68 17.84
CA TYR A 115 -7.03 -13.88 17.34
C TYR A 115 -7.24 -15.32 16.85
N ALA A 116 -8.45 -15.81 17.11
CA ALA A 116 -8.92 -17.11 16.69
C ALA A 116 -10.31 -16.98 16.04
N ARG A 117 -10.61 -17.87 15.10
CA ARG A 117 -11.86 -17.86 14.33
C ARG A 117 -12.42 -19.28 14.27
N SER A 118 -13.66 -19.44 14.68
CA SER A 118 -14.41 -20.69 14.59
C SER A 118 -15.92 -20.44 14.65
N ASP A 119 -16.70 -21.48 14.33
CA ASP A 119 -18.15 -21.49 14.54
C ASP A 119 -18.52 -21.62 16.02
N ASP A 120 -17.76 -22.45 16.77
CA ASP A 120 -17.81 -22.53 18.22
C ASP A 120 -16.92 -21.46 18.86
N LEU A 121 -17.54 -20.40 19.39
CA LEU A 121 -16.82 -19.34 20.08
C LEU A 121 -16.06 -19.85 21.31
N GLY A 122 -16.58 -20.87 22.03
CA GLY A 122 -15.90 -21.46 23.18
C GLY A 122 -14.56 -22.09 22.81
N ALA A 123 -14.48 -22.77 21.66
CA ALA A 123 -13.22 -23.29 21.12
C ALA A 123 -12.22 -22.16 20.81
N SER A 124 -12.67 -21.07 20.19
CA SER A 124 -11.81 -19.88 19.95
C SER A 124 -11.28 -19.30 21.25
N LEU A 125 -12.10 -19.17 22.29
CA LEU A 125 -11.66 -18.62 23.58
C LEU A 125 -10.62 -19.54 24.25
N ARG A 126 -10.85 -20.86 24.29
CA ARG A 126 -9.87 -21.83 24.80
C ARG A 126 -8.55 -21.80 24.04
N GLN A 127 -8.59 -21.63 22.70
CA GLN A 127 -7.40 -21.48 21.88
C GLN A 127 -6.62 -20.20 22.22
N LEU A 128 -7.33 -19.09 22.45
CA LEU A 128 -6.73 -17.83 22.89
C LEU A 128 -6.09 -17.96 24.27
N GLU A 129 -6.76 -18.58 25.24
CA GLU A 129 -6.22 -18.80 26.58
C GLU A 129 -4.92 -19.61 26.54
N ARG A 130 -4.92 -20.75 25.83
CA ARG A 130 -3.72 -21.59 25.69
C ARG A 130 -2.58 -20.85 24.99
N SER A 131 -2.89 -20.11 23.93
CA SER A 131 -1.88 -19.34 23.19
C SER A 131 -1.35 -18.16 24.00
N ALA A 132 -2.19 -17.51 24.81
CA ALA A 132 -1.78 -16.44 25.73
C ALA A 132 -0.89 -16.97 26.87
N ALA A 133 -1.18 -18.16 27.38
CA ALA A 133 -0.34 -18.84 28.37
C ALA A 133 1.04 -19.19 27.78
N ALA A 134 1.07 -19.81 26.59
CA ALA A 134 2.32 -20.14 25.90
C ALA A 134 3.15 -18.88 25.57
N LEU A 135 2.49 -17.82 25.11
CA LEU A 135 3.14 -16.52 24.87
C LEU A 135 3.67 -15.91 26.17
N SER A 136 2.94 -16.02 27.28
CA SER A 136 3.39 -15.51 28.58
C SER A 136 4.64 -16.23 29.08
N VAL A 137 4.74 -17.55 28.88
CA VAL A 137 5.95 -18.33 29.18
C VAL A 137 7.13 -17.86 28.30
N PHE A 138 6.89 -17.69 27.00
CA PHE A 138 7.90 -17.18 26.08
C PHE A 138 8.40 -15.79 26.47
N LEU A 139 7.49 -14.86 26.75
CA LEU A 139 7.83 -13.51 27.19
C LEU A 139 8.58 -13.54 28.53
N GLY A 140 8.16 -14.38 29.47
CA GLY A 140 8.83 -14.56 30.77
C GLY A 140 10.28 -15.04 30.63
N SER A 141 10.55 -15.99 29.71
CA SER A 141 11.92 -16.42 29.39
C SER A 141 12.82 -15.31 28.83
N ARG A 142 12.20 -14.22 28.37
CA ARG A 142 12.83 -13.02 27.84
C ARG A 142 12.74 -11.82 28.78
N GLY A 143 12.39 -12.02 30.05
CA GLY A 143 12.28 -10.95 31.03
C GLY A 143 11.14 -9.96 30.77
N LEU A 144 10.17 -10.34 29.92
CA LEU A 144 9.00 -9.53 29.57
C LEU A 144 7.76 -10.09 30.26
N THR A 145 6.86 -9.20 30.67
CA THR A 145 5.63 -9.56 31.39
C THR A 145 4.43 -8.92 30.73
N VAL A 146 3.37 -9.71 30.53
CA VAL A 146 2.08 -9.20 30.03
C VAL A 146 1.37 -8.44 31.15
N SER A 147 0.64 -7.38 30.82
CA SER A 147 -0.25 -6.68 31.75
C SER A 147 -1.70 -7.14 31.60
N PRO A 148 -2.22 -8.02 32.49
CA PRO A 148 -3.61 -8.44 32.39
C PRO A 148 -4.58 -7.26 32.55
N ALA A 149 -4.27 -6.29 33.40
CA ALA A 149 -5.11 -5.13 33.67
C ALA A 149 -5.30 -4.18 32.46
N LYS A 150 -4.33 -4.15 31.53
CA LYS A 150 -4.41 -3.37 30.29
C LYS A 150 -4.83 -4.20 29.08
N SER A 151 -4.91 -5.52 29.24
CA SER A 151 -5.34 -6.43 28.20
C SER A 151 -6.85 -6.36 28.02
N ALA A 152 -7.33 -6.64 26.81
CA ALA A 152 -8.75 -6.58 26.49
C ALA A 152 -9.16 -7.70 25.56
N LEU A 153 -10.29 -8.33 25.85
CA LEU A 153 -10.93 -9.30 24.96
C LEU A 153 -11.98 -8.59 24.11
N MET A 154 -12.03 -8.87 22.82
CA MET A 154 -13.04 -8.34 21.93
C MET A 154 -13.54 -9.43 20.99
N ILE A 155 -14.86 -9.61 20.92
CA ILE A 155 -15.50 -10.62 20.08
C ILE A 155 -16.14 -9.92 18.89
N PHE A 156 -15.58 -10.15 17.71
CA PHE A 156 -16.16 -9.69 16.46
C PHE A 156 -17.20 -10.70 15.99
N SER A 157 -18.48 -10.31 16.00
CA SER A 157 -19.57 -11.16 15.51
C SER A 157 -20.74 -10.35 14.98
N ARG A 158 -21.46 -10.94 14.02
CA ARG A 158 -22.78 -10.47 13.59
C ARG A 158 -23.92 -11.17 14.31
N LYS A 159 -23.64 -12.22 15.09
CA LYS A 159 -24.60 -12.91 15.95
C LYS A 159 -24.94 -12.00 17.15
N LYS A 160 -26.16 -12.12 17.68
CA LYS A 160 -26.49 -11.54 18.99
C LYS A 160 -25.85 -12.42 20.05
N LEU A 161 -24.86 -11.90 20.76
CA LEU A 161 -24.13 -12.59 21.82
C LEU A 161 -24.34 -11.85 23.14
N ASN A 162 -24.46 -12.58 24.24
CA ASN A 162 -24.43 -12.00 25.58
C ASN A 162 -22.97 -11.98 26.08
N PRO A 163 -22.34 -10.81 26.27
CA PRO A 163 -20.94 -10.70 26.69
C PRO A 163 -20.63 -11.41 28.00
N LEU A 164 -21.59 -11.46 28.94
CA LEU A 164 -21.43 -12.06 30.27
C LEU A 164 -21.15 -13.57 30.25
N ASN A 165 -21.41 -14.24 29.11
CA ASN A 165 -21.19 -15.68 28.97
C ASN A 165 -19.75 -16.03 28.56
N TYR A 166 -18.89 -15.04 28.38
CA TYR A 166 -17.57 -15.23 27.78
C TYR A 166 -16.51 -14.50 28.60
N SER A 167 -15.38 -15.15 28.79
CA SER A 167 -14.16 -14.55 29.33
C SER A 167 -12.96 -15.37 28.87
N VAL A 168 -11.77 -14.79 29.01
CA VAL A 168 -10.48 -15.46 28.77
C VAL A 168 -9.62 -15.20 29.99
N ILE A 169 -9.02 -16.25 30.55
CA ILE A 169 -8.10 -16.14 31.68
C ILE A 169 -6.68 -15.84 31.15
N VAL A 170 -6.09 -14.74 31.60
CA VAL A 170 -4.69 -14.37 31.31
C VAL A 170 -3.97 -14.09 32.62
N GLY A 171 -2.93 -14.87 32.92
CA GLY A 171 -2.17 -14.72 34.17
C GLY A 171 -3.03 -14.87 35.43
N GLY A 172 -4.06 -15.73 35.39
CA GLY A 172 -5.01 -15.92 36.49
C GLY A 172 -6.11 -14.86 36.61
N VAL A 173 -6.11 -13.84 35.75
CA VAL A 173 -7.13 -12.78 35.75
C VAL A 173 -8.15 -13.03 34.64
N PRO A 174 -9.46 -13.05 34.93
CA PRO A 174 -10.49 -13.15 33.90
C PRO A 174 -10.63 -11.82 33.15
N ILE A 175 -10.54 -11.87 31.82
CA ILE A 175 -10.72 -10.72 30.93
C ILE A 175 -12.07 -10.83 30.23
N GLU A 176 -12.94 -9.87 30.49
CA GLU A 176 -14.28 -9.80 29.91
C GLU A 176 -14.29 -9.13 28.51
N PRO A 177 -15.23 -9.50 27.62
CA PRO A 177 -15.36 -8.90 26.31
C PRO A 177 -15.78 -7.42 26.36
N VAL A 178 -15.05 -6.57 25.68
CA VAL A 178 -15.42 -5.17 25.43
C VAL A 178 -16.13 -5.00 24.09
N SER A 179 -17.05 -4.03 24.01
CA SER A 179 -17.79 -3.72 22.78
C SER A 179 -16.97 -2.90 21.77
N SER A 180 -15.96 -2.18 22.26
CA SER A 180 -15.02 -1.41 21.45
C SER A 180 -13.65 -1.34 22.11
N TYR A 181 -12.60 -1.36 21.29
CA TYR A 181 -11.22 -1.25 21.76
C TYR A 181 -10.39 -0.38 20.82
N LYS A 182 -9.50 0.44 21.37
CA LYS A 182 -8.61 1.29 20.58
C LYS A 182 -7.26 0.58 20.41
N PHE A 183 -7.00 0.08 19.21
CA PHE A 183 -5.76 -0.61 18.86
C PHE A 183 -4.99 0.16 17.78
N LEU A 184 -3.70 0.42 17.99
CA LEU A 184 -2.84 1.16 17.06
C LEU A 184 -3.44 2.50 16.57
N GLY A 185 -4.14 3.21 17.46
CA GLY A 185 -4.78 4.49 17.14
C GLY A 185 -6.15 4.40 16.46
N VAL A 186 -6.63 3.20 16.13
CA VAL A 186 -7.92 2.95 15.49
C VAL A 186 -8.91 2.37 16.49
N VAL A 187 -10.13 2.89 16.52
CA VAL A 187 -11.18 2.39 17.43
C VAL A 187 -11.96 1.32 16.68
N LEU A 188 -11.83 0.08 17.14
CA LEU A 188 -12.53 -1.06 16.59
C LEU A 188 -13.86 -1.24 17.32
N ASP A 189 -14.94 -1.43 16.58
CA ASP A 189 -16.24 -1.87 17.10
C ASP A 189 -16.49 -3.34 16.73
N PHE A 190 -17.30 -4.06 17.52
CA PHE A 190 -17.53 -5.51 17.35
C PHE A 190 -18.13 -5.91 15.99
N ARG A 191 -18.68 -4.94 15.23
CA ARG A 191 -19.20 -5.13 13.86
C ARG A 191 -18.31 -4.51 12.77
N LEU A 192 -17.20 -3.88 13.13
CA LEU A 192 -16.32 -3.11 12.24
C LEU A 192 -17.08 -2.10 11.35
N THR A 193 -18.10 -1.46 11.90
CA THR A 193 -18.86 -0.40 11.22
C THR A 193 -18.04 0.89 11.07
N GLY A 194 -17.05 1.12 11.93
CA GLY A 194 -16.28 2.37 11.97
C GLY A 194 -17.02 3.53 12.63
N TYR A 195 -18.25 3.30 13.13
CA TYR A 195 -19.06 4.36 13.74
C TYR A 195 -18.38 4.96 14.98
N LEU A 196 -17.88 4.12 15.89
CA LEU A 196 -17.21 4.60 17.09
C LEU A 196 -15.90 5.32 16.76
N HIS A 197 -15.18 4.85 15.72
CA HIS A 197 -13.98 5.51 15.25
C HIS A 197 -14.24 6.91 14.69
N ALA A 198 -15.21 7.07 13.80
CA ALA A 198 -15.48 8.38 13.24
C ALA A 198 -16.14 9.34 14.26
N LYS A 199 -16.88 8.84 15.28
CA LYS A 199 -17.30 9.66 16.43
C LYS A 199 -16.09 10.17 17.23
N TYR A 200 -15.12 9.29 17.50
CA TYR A 200 -13.85 9.65 18.13
C TYR A 200 -13.08 10.72 17.31
N LEU A 201 -12.95 10.51 16.00
CA LEU A 201 -12.30 11.47 15.10
C LEU A 201 -13.01 12.82 15.09
N ASN A 202 -14.34 12.83 15.02
CA ASN A 202 -15.11 14.07 15.00
C ASN A 202 -14.93 14.88 16.30
N CYS A 203 -14.94 14.23 17.46
CA CYS A 203 -14.66 14.89 18.74
C CYS A 203 -13.23 15.46 18.77
N LYS A 204 -12.23 14.65 18.37
CA LYS A 204 -10.82 15.06 18.35
C LYS A 204 -10.57 16.22 17.38
N CYS A 205 -11.09 16.13 16.16
CA CYS A 205 -10.98 17.18 15.14
C CYS A 205 -11.76 18.43 15.54
N GLY A 206 -12.89 18.29 16.24
CA GLY A 206 -13.63 19.42 16.80
C GLY A 206 -12.80 20.23 17.80
N LYS A 207 -12.12 19.55 18.73
CA LYS A 207 -11.20 20.20 19.68
C LYS A 207 -10.05 20.92 18.96
N LEU A 208 -9.45 20.28 17.96
CA LEU A 208 -8.37 20.89 17.16
C LEU A 208 -8.86 22.07 16.30
N ALA A 209 -10.09 22.02 15.79
CA ALA A 209 -10.70 23.12 15.05
C ALA A 209 -10.93 24.36 15.95
N ASN A 210 -11.14 24.16 17.25
CA ASN A 210 -11.23 25.28 18.20
C ASN A 210 -9.87 26.00 18.37
N VAL A 211 -8.74 25.30 18.24
CA VAL A 211 -7.41 25.94 18.22
C VAL A 211 -7.29 26.86 17.00
N LEU A 212 -7.69 26.38 15.81
CA LEU A 212 -7.72 27.22 14.60
C LEU A 212 -8.68 28.41 14.75
N LYS A 213 -9.78 28.25 15.49
CA LYS A 213 -10.70 29.34 15.82
C LYS A 213 -10.06 30.40 16.72
N LEU A 214 -9.17 30.02 17.62
CA LEU A 214 -8.47 30.97 18.50
C LEU A 214 -7.37 31.76 17.77
N LEU A 215 -6.73 31.13 16.78
CA LEU A 215 -5.63 31.73 16.02
C LEU A 215 -6.11 32.60 14.84
N ARG A 216 -7.43 32.70 14.63
CA ARG A 216 -8.03 33.48 13.55
C ARG A 216 -8.53 34.82 14.08
N GLY A 217 -8.26 35.89 13.34
CA GLY A 217 -8.89 37.19 13.50
C GLY A 217 -8.88 37.96 12.17
N VAL A 218 -9.63 39.05 12.10
CA VAL A 218 -9.75 39.88 10.88
C VAL A 218 -8.61 40.88 10.77
N TRP A 219 -8.27 41.51 11.90
CA TRP A 219 -7.24 42.55 12.02
C TRP A 219 -5.99 42.09 12.77
N TRP A 220 -6.05 40.86 13.31
CA TRP A 220 -5.02 40.21 14.09
C TRP A 220 -5.11 38.70 13.82
N GLY A 221 -4.03 37.96 14.05
CA GLY A 221 -4.01 36.50 13.84
C GLY A 221 -3.10 36.05 12.71
N SER A 222 -3.16 34.76 12.40
CA SER A 222 -2.25 34.13 11.43
C SER A 222 -2.73 34.27 9.99
N HIS A 223 -1.78 34.41 9.06
CA HIS A 223 -2.06 34.38 7.63
C HIS A 223 -2.78 33.07 7.22
N PRO A 224 -3.75 33.09 6.30
CA PRO A 224 -4.53 31.90 5.90
C PRO A 224 -3.67 30.70 5.50
N ASN A 225 -2.57 30.91 4.77
CA ASN A 225 -1.64 29.84 4.40
C ASN A 225 -1.01 29.16 5.62
N THR A 226 -0.66 29.92 6.67
CA THR A 226 -0.13 29.39 7.93
C THR A 226 -1.19 28.58 8.65
N LEU A 227 -2.43 29.08 8.74
CA LEU A 227 -3.55 28.34 9.33
C LEU A 227 -3.87 27.05 8.56
N LEU A 228 -3.81 27.08 7.23
CA LEU A 228 -3.94 25.89 6.39
C LEU A 228 -2.80 24.89 6.61
N GLY A 229 -1.57 25.38 6.85
CA GLY A 229 -0.43 24.56 7.28
C GLY A 229 -0.71 23.86 8.61
N ILE A 230 -1.17 24.61 9.61
CA ILE A 230 -1.54 24.09 10.93
C ILE A 230 -2.71 23.08 10.82
N PHE A 231 -3.72 23.37 9.99
CA PHE A 231 -4.81 22.45 9.70
C PHE A 231 -4.30 21.12 9.13
N LYS A 232 -3.40 21.18 8.13
CA LYS A 232 -2.79 19.99 7.53
C LYS A 232 -1.99 19.20 8.58
N ALA A 233 -1.20 19.89 9.39
CA ALA A 233 -0.36 19.29 10.42
C ALA A 233 -1.15 18.70 11.59
N MET A 234 -2.29 19.27 12.00
CA MET A 234 -3.02 18.82 13.19
C MET A 234 -4.25 17.99 12.88
N ILE A 235 -5.11 18.46 11.98
CA ILE A 235 -6.42 17.85 11.69
C ILE A 235 -6.30 16.83 10.57
N ARG A 236 -5.72 17.21 9.43
CA ARG A 236 -5.63 16.34 8.26
C ARG A 236 -4.86 15.05 8.55
N ARG A 237 -3.74 15.12 9.28
CA ARG A 237 -2.99 13.92 9.69
C ARG A 237 -3.83 12.91 10.48
N VAL A 238 -4.74 13.40 11.33
CA VAL A 238 -5.57 12.55 12.20
C VAL A 238 -6.64 11.85 11.39
N ILE A 239 -7.23 12.55 10.41
CA ILE A 239 -8.21 12.00 9.49
C ILE A 239 -7.55 10.97 8.56
N ASP A 240 -6.37 11.29 8.01
CA ASP A 240 -5.69 10.48 7.01
C ASP A 240 -5.23 9.12 7.55
N TYR A 241 -4.76 9.06 8.80
CA TYR A 241 -4.10 7.90 9.41
C TYR A 241 -4.86 6.58 9.25
N ALA A 242 -6.19 6.57 9.45
CA ALA A 242 -7.04 5.37 9.34
C ALA A 242 -8.07 5.47 8.22
N SER A 243 -7.94 6.48 7.34
CA SER A 243 -8.92 6.78 6.30
C SER A 243 -9.11 5.65 5.28
N PHE A 244 -8.11 4.80 5.07
CA PHE A 244 -8.17 3.68 4.14
C PHE A 244 -8.82 2.42 4.72
N LEU A 245 -9.10 2.39 6.03
CA LEU A 245 -9.72 1.22 6.67
C LEU A 245 -11.25 1.26 6.60
N TYR A 246 -11.85 2.44 6.77
CA TYR A 246 -13.30 2.60 6.79
C TYR A 246 -13.80 3.44 5.60
N PRO A 247 -15.01 3.17 5.09
CA PRO A 247 -15.62 3.96 4.02
C PRO A 247 -15.93 5.38 4.51
N MET A 248 -15.08 6.36 4.15
CA MET A 248 -15.18 7.75 4.61
C MET A 248 -16.17 8.62 3.80
N GLY A 249 -17.25 8.04 3.27
CA GLY A 249 -18.15 8.79 2.36
C GLY A 249 -19.60 8.34 2.24
N ARG A 250 -20.03 7.30 2.97
CA ARG A 250 -21.43 6.83 2.92
C ARG A 250 -22.01 6.75 4.33
N GLY A 251 -23.05 7.54 4.59
CA GLY A 251 -23.75 7.62 5.88
C GLY A 251 -23.38 8.85 6.72
N GLY A 252 -24.26 9.21 7.66
CA GLY A 252 -24.26 10.52 8.34
C GLY A 252 -23.01 10.85 9.20
N LEU A 253 -22.15 9.88 9.50
CA LEU A 253 -20.97 10.09 10.33
C LEU A 253 -19.73 10.55 9.53
N ALA A 254 -19.54 10.07 8.29
CA ALA A 254 -18.54 10.62 7.38
C ALA A 254 -18.87 12.08 7.03
N GLU A 255 -20.17 12.36 6.87
CA GLU A 255 -20.65 13.73 6.67
C GLU A 255 -20.43 14.61 7.90
N ALA A 256 -20.57 14.09 9.12
CA ALA A 256 -20.27 14.83 10.34
C ALA A 256 -18.79 15.23 10.43
N LEU A 257 -17.88 14.33 10.06
CA LEU A 257 -16.45 14.63 10.02
C LEU A 257 -16.13 15.66 8.93
N ASP A 258 -16.74 15.53 7.76
CA ASP A 258 -16.59 16.48 6.65
C ASP A 258 -17.15 17.87 6.99
N ARG A 259 -18.25 17.94 7.76
CA ARG A 259 -18.76 19.21 8.34
C ARG A 259 -17.72 19.86 9.26
N THR A 260 -17.05 19.08 10.11
CA THR A 260 -15.99 19.58 10.97
C THR A 260 -14.78 20.07 10.18
N GLN A 261 -14.39 19.34 9.12
CA GLN A 261 -13.36 19.81 8.17
C GLN A 261 -13.75 21.14 7.53
N ARG A 262 -14.94 21.23 6.92
CA ARG A 262 -15.44 22.45 6.27
C ARG A 262 -15.45 23.64 7.24
N ARG A 263 -15.88 23.42 8.49
CA ARG A 263 -15.84 24.44 9.54
C ARG A 263 -14.40 24.91 9.83
N ALA A 264 -13.46 23.98 9.95
CA ALA A 264 -12.06 24.32 10.17
C ALA A 264 -11.44 25.06 8.96
N LEU A 265 -11.78 24.66 7.74
CA LEU A 265 -11.33 25.32 6.51
C LEU A 265 -11.83 26.76 6.42
N ARG A 266 -13.08 27.01 6.80
CA ARG A 266 -13.62 28.37 6.91
C ARG A 266 -12.83 29.22 7.90
N TYR A 267 -12.41 28.64 9.03
CA TYR A 267 -11.57 29.35 10.00
C TYR A 267 -10.21 29.71 9.41
N CYS A 268 -9.60 28.79 8.64
CA CYS A 268 -8.29 29.02 8.04
C CYS A 268 -8.34 30.11 6.96
N ALA A 269 -9.36 30.09 6.10
CA ALA A 269 -9.49 31.02 4.98
C ALA A 269 -10.26 32.31 5.32
N GLY A 270 -10.68 32.49 6.58
CA GLY A 270 -11.49 33.66 6.98
C GLY A 270 -12.87 33.72 6.33
N LEU A 271 -13.39 32.60 5.84
CA LEU A 271 -14.65 32.55 5.09
C LEU A 271 -15.87 32.61 6.02
N ARG A 272 -16.94 33.24 5.53
CA ARG A 272 -18.24 33.28 6.24
C ARG A 272 -18.83 31.88 6.34
N GLN A 273 -19.69 31.66 7.33
CA GLN A 273 -20.39 30.38 7.51
C GLN A 273 -21.31 30.05 6.31
N SER A 274 -21.85 31.08 5.66
CA SER A 274 -22.74 30.97 4.49
C SER A 274 -22.02 30.69 3.17
N THR A 275 -20.69 30.77 3.09
CA THR A 275 -19.97 30.57 1.81
C THR A 275 -20.26 29.16 1.26
N PRO A 276 -20.64 29.01 -0.03
CA PRO A 276 -20.87 27.71 -0.65
C PRO A 276 -19.71 26.72 -0.50
N ILE A 277 -20.01 25.42 -0.38
CA ILE A 277 -19.01 24.36 -0.08
C ILE A 277 -17.96 24.24 -1.19
N ASN A 278 -18.38 24.28 -2.44
CA ASN A 278 -17.50 24.25 -3.61
C ASN A 278 -16.47 25.39 -3.58
N ILE A 279 -16.88 26.59 -3.16
CA ILE A 279 -15.97 27.74 -3.00
C ILE A 279 -14.98 27.50 -1.87
N VAL A 280 -15.41 26.95 -0.72
CA VAL A 280 -14.48 26.62 0.37
C VAL A 280 -13.37 25.68 -0.10
N TYR A 281 -13.71 24.67 -0.92
CA TYR A 281 -12.72 23.73 -1.46
C TYR A 281 -11.83 24.35 -2.54
N ALA A 282 -12.38 25.20 -3.41
CA ALA A 282 -11.62 25.92 -4.42
C ALA A 282 -10.58 26.87 -3.79
N GLU A 283 -11.00 27.70 -2.84
CA GLU A 283 -10.15 28.69 -2.17
C GLU A 283 -9.04 28.04 -1.31
N THR A 284 -9.34 26.91 -0.67
CA THR A 284 -8.37 26.25 0.23
C THR A 284 -7.49 25.20 -0.46
N GLY A 285 -7.85 24.76 -1.67
CA GLY A 285 -7.20 23.65 -2.36
C GLY A 285 -7.31 22.31 -1.61
N ILE A 286 -8.28 22.16 -0.70
CA ILE A 286 -8.50 20.95 0.09
C ILE A 286 -9.85 20.35 -0.29
N GLY A 287 -9.82 19.17 -0.90
CA GLY A 287 -11.03 18.46 -1.31
C GLY A 287 -11.76 17.70 -0.18
N PRO A 288 -12.92 17.10 -0.50
CA PRO A 288 -13.68 16.24 0.40
C PRO A 288 -12.86 15.08 0.98
N ILE A 289 -13.19 14.68 2.20
CA ILE A 289 -12.51 13.57 2.90
C ILE A 289 -12.66 12.25 2.13
N CYS A 290 -13.83 11.98 1.54
CA CYS A 290 -14.08 10.74 0.81
C CYS A 290 -13.12 10.53 -0.36
N ILE A 291 -12.95 11.55 -1.21
CA ILE A 291 -12.02 11.53 -2.35
C ILE A 291 -10.59 11.34 -1.86
N ARG A 292 -10.22 12.03 -0.77
CA ARG A 292 -8.88 11.89 -0.18
C ARG A 292 -8.63 10.48 0.36
N SER A 293 -9.58 9.91 1.09
CA SER A 293 -9.53 8.54 1.63
C SER A 293 -9.37 7.52 0.50
N GLU A 294 -10.15 7.64 -0.57
CA GLU A 294 -10.07 6.78 -1.75
C GLU A 294 -8.70 6.89 -2.45
N LEU A 295 -8.20 8.10 -2.62
CA LEU A 295 -6.86 8.34 -3.18
C LEU A 295 -5.75 7.70 -2.33
N LEU A 296 -5.80 7.87 -1.00
CA LEU A 296 -4.81 7.31 -0.09
C LEU A 296 -4.87 5.78 -0.07
N ALA A 297 -6.07 5.20 -0.04
CA ALA A 297 -6.27 3.75 -0.09
C ALA A 297 -5.72 3.16 -1.41
N ARG A 298 -6.03 3.78 -2.56
CA ARG A 298 -5.52 3.34 -3.87
C ARG A 298 -4.00 3.47 -3.96
N ARG A 299 -3.41 4.59 -3.54
CA ARG A 299 -1.95 4.79 -3.53
C ARG A 299 -1.26 3.73 -2.67
N PHE A 300 -1.80 3.48 -1.48
CA PHE A 300 -1.29 2.46 -0.57
C PHE A 300 -1.36 1.06 -1.20
N MET A 301 -2.48 0.71 -1.84
CA MET A 301 -2.62 -0.59 -2.50
C MET A 301 -1.71 -0.75 -3.70
N VAL A 302 -1.59 0.26 -4.57
CA VAL A 302 -0.66 0.21 -5.72
C VAL A 302 0.79 -0.02 -5.24
N ARG A 303 1.21 0.67 -4.18
CA ARG A 303 2.52 0.43 -3.56
C ARG A 303 2.64 -0.98 -2.97
N SER A 304 1.59 -1.46 -2.30
CA SER A 304 1.59 -2.82 -1.71
C SER A 304 1.71 -3.89 -2.80
N PHE A 305 1.08 -3.70 -3.96
CA PHE A 305 1.21 -4.60 -5.13
C PHE A 305 2.58 -4.53 -5.80
N SER A 306 3.33 -3.45 -5.61
CA SER A 306 4.69 -3.30 -6.16
C SER A 306 5.73 -4.08 -5.34
N GLU A 307 5.41 -4.41 -4.10
CA GLU A 307 6.28 -5.21 -3.22
C GLU A 307 6.12 -6.70 -3.51
N ARG A 308 7.24 -7.43 -3.72
CA ARG A 308 7.22 -8.87 -4.09
C ARG A 308 6.57 -9.79 -3.04
N LEU A 309 6.69 -9.46 -1.75
CA LEU A 309 6.27 -10.33 -0.64
C LEU A 309 5.42 -9.55 0.36
N ASN A 310 4.23 -9.13 -0.09
CA ASN A 310 3.32 -8.36 0.76
C ASN A 310 2.18 -9.24 1.30
N VAL A 311 2.32 -9.67 2.56
CA VAL A 311 1.35 -10.50 3.30
C VAL A 311 -0.06 -9.91 3.32
N LEU A 312 -0.20 -8.58 3.24
CA LEU A 312 -1.52 -7.95 3.17
C LEU A 312 -2.21 -8.25 1.84
N VAL A 313 -1.48 -8.21 0.72
CA VAL A 313 -2.03 -8.50 -0.61
C VAL A 313 -2.55 -9.93 -0.64
N ASP A 314 -1.80 -10.89 -0.08
CA ASP A 314 -2.22 -12.29 0.03
C ASP A 314 -3.50 -12.43 0.86
N LYS A 315 -3.55 -11.79 2.05
CA LYS A 315 -4.75 -11.80 2.90
C LYS A 315 -5.98 -11.16 2.23
N LEU A 316 -5.78 -10.15 1.39
CA LEU A 316 -6.87 -9.53 0.62
C LEU A 316 -7.26 -10.38 -0.59
N HIS A 317 -6.32 -11.13 -1.16
CA HIS A 317 -6.59 -12.13 -2.19
C HIS A 317 -7.46 -13.25 -1.65
N ASP A 318 -7.14 -13.83 -0.49
CA ASP A 318 -7.98 -14.80 0.22
C ASP A 318 -9.40 -14.26 0.44
N LEU A 319 -9.49 -13.03 0.95
CA LEU A 319 -10.77 -12.37 1.21
C LEU A 319 -11.58 -12.20 -0.08
N HIS A 320 -10.91 -11.82 -1.17
CA HIS A 320 -11.53 -11.68 -2.48
C HIS A 320 -12.08 -13.01 -2.99
N ALA A 321 -11.32 -14.10 -2.88
CA ALA A 321 -11.78 -15.43 -3.28
C ALA A 321 -13.06 -15.84 -2.54
N ILE A 322 -13.12 -15.62 -1.22
CA ILE A 322 -14.32 -15.88 -0.40
C ILE A 322 -15.51 -15.01 -0.85
N ILE A 323 -15.28 -13.73 -1.15
CA ILE A 323 -16.36 -12.82 -1.60
C ILE A 323 -16.94 -13.28 -2.94
N VAL A 324 -16.08 -13.72 -3.86
CA VAL A 324 -16.46 -14.24 -5.19
C VAL A 324 -17.27 -15.53 -5.03
N ASP A 325 -16.74 -16.50 -4.30
CA ASP A 325 -17.39 -17.80 -4.05
C ASP A 325 -18.81 -17.64 -3.45
N ARG A 326 -18.97 -16.70 -2.51
CA ARG A 326 -20.27 -16.43 -1.86
C ARG A 326 -21.22 -15.55 -2.69
N GLY A 327 -20.83 -15.11 -3.89
CA GLY A 327 -21.64 -14.22 -4.74
C GLY A 327 -21.91 -12.83 -4.12
N ARG A 328 -21.02 -12.33 -3.25
CA ARG A 328 -21.22 -11.07 -2.48
C ARG A 328 -20.50 -9.86 -3.06
N LEU A 329 -19.95 -9.97 -4.28
CA LEU A 329 -19.17 -8.92 -4.95
C LEU A 329 -19.86 -7.55 -5.02
N LEU A 330 -21.19 -7.51 -5.15
CA LEU A 330 -21.96 -6.26 -5.23
C LEU A 330 -22.33 -5.66 -3.87
N GLN A 331 -22.30 -6.46 -2.79
CA GLN A 331 -22.77 -6.06 -1.46
C GLN A 331 -21.64 -5.69 -0.48
N PHE A 332 -20.41 -6.10 -0.82
CA PHE A 332 -19.22 -5.86 -0.02
C PHE A 332 -18.53 -4.51 -0.28
N PRO A 333 -18.50 -3.98 -1.53
CA PRO A 333 -18.10 -2.59 -1.79
C PRO A 333 -18.97 -1.65 -0.95
N GLY A 334 -18.33 -0.76 -0.21
CA GLY A 334 -18.94 0.20 0.72
C GLY A 334 -18.75 -0.14 2.19
N ARG A 335 -18.09 -1.26 2.53
CA ARG A 335 -17.82 -1.67 3.92
C ARG A 335 -16.35 -1.64 4.32
N PHE A 336 -15.44 -1.73 3.35
CA PHE A 336 -14.00 -1.81 3.60
C PHE A 336 -13.22 -1.14 2.47
N SER A 337 -12.81 0.12 2.66
CA SER A 337 -12.18 0.94 1.61
C SER A 337 -10.91 0.33 1.03
N LEU A 338 -10.13 -0.36 1.89
CA LEU A 338 -8.90 -1.04 1.45
C LEU A 338 -9.20 -2.17 0.46
N TYR A 339 -10.31 -2.89 0.63
CA TYR A 339 -10.73 -3.92 -0.33
C TYR A 339 -11.15 -3.33 -1.67
N GLU A 340 -11.84 -2.18 -1.67
CA GLU A 340 -12.16 -1.47 -2.92
C GLU A 340 -10.88 -1.03 -3.65
N ALA A 341 -9.92 -0.50 -2.91
CA ALA A 341 -8.61 -0.15 -3.45
C ALA A 341 -7.85 -1.38 -3.96
N TYR A 342 -7.98 -2.54 -3.31
CA TYR A 342 -7.43 -3.81 -3.78
C TYR A 342 -8.05 -4.23 -5.11
N CYS A 343 -9.39 -4.22 -5.23
CA CYS A 343 -10.08 -4.55 -6.49
C CYS A 343 -9.62 -3.64 -7.63
N TYR A 344 -9.47 -2.34 -7.36
CA TYR A 344 -8.91 -1.39 -8.31
C TYR A 344 -7.48 -1.75 -8.71
N ALA A 345 -6.59 -1.93 -7.74
CA ALA A 345 -5.17 -2.24 -7.99
C ALA A 345 -4.97 -3.57 -8.71
N LYS A 346 -5.76 -4.60 -8.37
CA LYS A 346 -5.78 -5.91 -9.06
C LYS A 346 -6.05 -5.75 -10.55
N ASN A 347 -7.02 -4.91 -10.92
CA ASN A 347 -7.39 -4.68 -12.32
C ASN A 347 -6.35 -3.89 -13.13
N ILE A 348 -5.45 -3.16 -12.47
CA ILE A 348 -4.37 -2.41 -13.12
C ILE A 348 -2.99 -3.00 -12.84
N LYS A 349 -2.91 -4.22 -12.29
CA LYS A 349 -1.64 -4.85 -11.88
C LYS A 349 -0.63 -4.88 -13.03
N TYR A 350 -1.07 -5.16 -14.25
CA TYR A 350 -0.22 -5.18 -15.46
C TYR A 350 0.37 -3.80 -15.82
N LYS A 351 -0.16 -2.71 -15.27
CA LYS A 351 0.37 -1.34 -15.43
C LYS A 351 1.30 -0.92 -14.30
N ILE A 352 1.42 -1.71 -13.24
CA ILE A 352 2.29 -1.41 -12.09
C ILE A 352 3.69 -1.89 -12.42
N ALA A 353 4.60 -0.96 -12.64
CA ALA A 353 6.01 -1.23 -12.84
C ALA A 353 6.82 -0.75 -11.62
N THR A 354 7.80 -1.56 -11.20
CA THR A 354 8.77 -1.21 -10.17
C THR A 354 10.08 -0.80 -10.82
N PHE A 355 10.67 0.28 -10.29
CA PHE A 355 11.95 0.77 -10.76
C PHE A 355 12.91 0.87 -9.57
N THR A 356 14.16 0.47 -9.79
CA THR A 356 15.25 0.64 -8.81
C THR A 356 15.76 2.07 -8.76
N LYS A 357 15.49 2.87 -9.81
CA LYS A 357 15.80 4.31 -9.93
C LYS A 357 14.53 5.09 -10.26
N ILE A 358 14.46 6.37 -9.88
CA ILE A 358 13.28 7.22 -10.09
C ILE A 358 13.13 7.50 -11.60
N PRO A 359 12.07 7.00 -12.29
CA PRO A 359 11.91 7.19 -13.74
C PRO A 359 11.49 8.62 -14.10
N LEU A 360 11.00 9.40 -13.12
CA LEU A 360 10.45 10.76 -13.35
C LEU A 360 11.47 11.76 -13.91
N PHE A 361 12.77 11.45 -13.85
CA PHE A 361 13.84 12.28 -14.41
C PHE A 361 14.42 11.72 -15.71
N LEU A 362 14.05 10.50 -16.11
CA LEU A 362 14.51 9.89 -17.37
C LEU A 362 13.60 10.28 -18.54
N PHE A 363 12.30 10.49 -18.30
CA PHE A 363 11.33 10.79 -19.35
C PHE A 363 10.40 11.94 -18.95
N SER A 364 9.94 12.73 -19.93
CA SER A 364 8.94 13.77 -19.70
C SER A 364 7.60 13.18 -19.22
N PHE A 365 6.78 13.99 -18.53
CA PHE A 365 5.43 13.56 -18.13
C PHE A 365 4.58 13.15 -19.35
N GLN A 366 4.71 13.85 -20.48
CA GLN A 366 3.97 13.56 -21.71
C GLN A 366 4.34 12.17 -22.25
N THR A 367 5.63 11.86 -22.31
CA THR A 367 6.14 10.52 -22.69
C THR A 367 5.63 9.44 -21.73
N SER A 368 5.52 9.76 -20.44
CA SER A 368 5.02 8.83 -19.42
C SER A 368 3.50 8.64 -19.45
N ALA A 369 2.74 9.63 -19.91
CA ALA A 369 1.28 9.63 -19.93
C ALA A 369 0.70 9.11 -21.25
N PHE A 370 1.46 9.21 -22.34
CA PHE A 370 1.06 8.75 -23.66
C PHE A 370 1.39 7.27 -23.85
N ALA A 371 0.36 6.45 -24.07
CA ALA A 371 0.52 5.06 -24.47
C ALA A 371 -0.03 4.92 -25.91
N PRO A 372 0.85 4.79 -26.93
CA PRO A 372 0.39 4.63 -28.30
C PRO A 372 -0.39 3.32 -28.45
N LYS A 373 -1.41 3.34 -29.31
CA LYS A 373 -2.18 2.13 -29.63
C LYS A 373 -1.30 1.22 -30.47
N THR A 374 -0.73 0.20 -29.84
CA THR A 374 -0.02 -0.90 -30.50
C THR A 374 -0.97 -2.08 -30.58
N GLU A 375 -1.19 -2.61 -31.78
CA GLU A 375 -1.98 -3.81 -32.01
C GLU A 375 -1.02 -4.91 -32.48
N SER A 376 -0.81 -5.93 -31.65
CA SER A 376 -0.30 -7.21 -32.14
C SER A 376 -1.45 -7.99 -32.78
N ALA A 377 -1.14 -8.87 -33.74
CA ALA A 377 -2.13 -9.77 -34.31
C ALA A 377 -2.86 -10.53 -33.18
N PRO A 378 -4.19 -10.44 -33.07
CA PRO A 378 -4.95 -11.14 -32.03
C PRO A 378 -4.68 -12.64 -32.07
N PRO A 379 -4.61 -13.33 -30.91
CA PRO A 379 -4.38 -14.78 -30.87
C PRO A 379 -5.37 -15.57 -31.74
N SER A 380 -6.62 -15.10 -31.82
CA SER A 380 -7.66 -15.69 -32.67
C SER A 380 -7.31 -15.66 -34.16
N ILE A 381 -6.71 -14.57 -34.65
CA ILE A 381 -6.29 -14.46 -36.06
C ILE A 381 -5.05 -15.31 -36.31
N VAL A 382 -4.15 -15.43 -35.33
CA VAL A 382 -2.99 -16.33 -35.44
C VAL A 382 -3.45 -17.79 -35.53
N GLU A 383 -4.46 -18.18 -34.74
CA GLU A 383 -5.11 -19.49 -34.84
C GLU A 383 -5.83 -19.67 -36.19
N ASP A 384 -6.60 -18.67 -36.65
CA ASP A 384 -7.30 -18.71 -37.93
C ASP A 384 -6.34 -18.86 -39.12
N ILE A 385 -5.20 -18.15 -39.09
CA ILE A 385 -4.14 -18.26 -40.11
C ILE A 385 -3.49 -19.65 -40.06
N SER A 386 -3.25 -20.19 -38.87
CA SER A 386 -2.61 -21.50 -38.68
C SER A 386 -3.51 -22.66 -39.12
N ASN A 387 -4.82 -22.50 -38.98
CA ASN A 387 -5.83 -23.52 -39.31
C ASN A 387 -6.41 -23.36 -40.73
N ALA A 388 -6.09 -22.28 -41.45
CA ALA A 388 -6.62 -22.03 -42.77
C ALA A 388 -5.95 -22.88 -43.85
N ALA A 389 -6.74 -23.41 -44.79
CA ALA A 389 -6.24 -24.09 -45.98
C ALA A 389 -5.39 -23.16 -46.88
N VAL A 390 -5.66 -21.85 -46.84
CA VAL A 390 -4.88 -20.80 -47.52
C VAL A 390 -4.61 -19.64 -46.55
N PRO A 391 -3.52 -19.71 -45.77
CA PRO A 391 -3.19 -18.70 -44.74
C PRO A 391 -3.08 -17.26 -45.29
N GLN A 392 -2.61 -17.09 -46.54
CA GLN A 392 -2.52 -15.77 -47.16
C GLN A 392 -3.87 -15.06 -47.30
N LEU A 393 -4.96 -15.80 -47.55
CA LEU A 393 -6.26 -15.20 -47.82
C LEU A 393 -6.88 -14.61 -46.54
N VAL A 394 -6.71 -15.31 -45.41
CA VAL A 394 -7.13 -14.86 -44.08
C VAL A 394 -6.31 -13.65 -43.63
N PHE A 395 -4.98 -13.70 -43.84
CA PHE A 395 -4.13 -12.56 -43.58
C PHE A 395 -4.52 -11.35 -44.43
N GLN A 396 -4.82 -11.55 -45.71
CA GLN A 396 -5.16 -10.47 -46.63
C GLN A 396 -6.50 -9.82 -46.32
N ASP A 397 -7.53 -10.59 -45.91
CA ASP A 397 -8.79 -10.04 -45.40
C ASP A 397 -8.56 -9.19 -44.13
N TYR A 398 -7.81 -9.73 -43.17
CA TYR A 398 -7.46 -9.00 -41.95
C TYR A 398 -6.64 -7.73 -42.23
N PHE A 399 -5.63 -7.84 -43.08
CA PHE A 399 -4.74 -6.75 -43.47
C PHE A 399 -5.53 -5.64 -44.17
N THR A 400 -6.44 -6.00 -45.08
CA THR A 400 -7.30 -5.03 -45.78
C THR A 400 -8.16 -4.24 -44.79
N ARG A 401 -8.73 -4.88 -43.77
CA ARG A 401 -9.54 -4.19 -42.73
C ARG A 401 -8.76 -3.13 -41.95
N ILE A 402 -7.46 -3.33 -41.73
CA ILE A 402 -6.61 -2.39 -40.96
C ILE A 402 -6.22 -1.17 -41.79
N ILE A 403 -6.08 -1.35 -43.11
CA ILE A 403 -5.53 -0.37 -44.05
C ILE A 403 -6.60 0.56 -44.61
N ILE A 404 -7.88 0.14 -44.61
CA ILE A 404 -8.98 0.95 -45.18
C ILE A 404 -8.95 2.38 -44.61
N GLY A 405 -8.74 3.35 -45.52
CA GLY A 405 -8.75 4.78 -45.22
C GLY A 405 -7.53 5.28 -44.43
N ARG A 406 -6.38 4.60 -44.50
CA ARG A 406 -5.11 4.99 -43.85
C ARG A 406 -3.93 4.85 -44.81
N ASP A 407 -2.94 5.74 -44.66
CA ASP A 407 -1.65 5.61 -45.36
C ASP A 407 -0.76 4.58 -44.66
N VAL A 408 -0.22 3.64 -45.42
CA VAL A 408 0.53 2.51 -44.88
C VAL A 408 2.02 2.76 -45.03
N PHE A 409 2.78 2.46 -43.97
CA PHE A 409 4.24 2.48 -43.97
C PHE A 409 4.77 1.16 -43.42
N PHE A 410 5.74 0.57 -44.10
CA PHE A 410 6.53 -0.55 -43.60
C PHE A 410 7.90 -0.05 -43.22
N THR A 411 8.45 -0.57 -42.14
CA THR A 411 9.77 -0.20 -41.60
C THR A 411 10.61 -1.45 -41.38
N ASP A 412 11.91 -1.34 -41.66
CA ASP A 412 12.87 -2.43 -41.49
C ASP A 412 14.28 -1.88 -41.23
N ALA A 413 15.12 -2.64 -40.54
CA ALA A 413 16.54 -2.35 -40.42
C ALA A 413 17.39 -3.64 -40.50
N SER A 414 18.53 -3.53 -41.18
CA SER A 414 19.42 -4.66 -41.41
C SER A 414 20.88 -4.32 -41.11
N LYS A 415 21.58 -5.28 -40.50
CA LYS A 415 23.03 -5.23 -40.21
C LYS A 415 23.69 -6.44 -40.87
N ARG A 416 24.84 -6.25 -41.51
CA ARG A 416 25.66 -7.34 -42.04
C ARG A 416 26.96 -7.44 -41.26
N ASP A 417 27.35 -8.65 -40.90
CA ASP A 417 28.62 -8.90 -40.24
C ASP A 417 29.79 -8.50 -41.16
N GLY A 418 30.77 -7.79 -40.59
CA GLY A 418 31.92 -7.26 -41.33
C GLY A 418 31.72 -5.89 -42.01
N PHE A 419 30.52 -5.30 -41.96
CA PHE A 419 30.26 -3.96 -42.48
C PHE A 419 30.16 -2.90 -41.36
N PRO A 420 30.75 -1.70 -41.53
CA PRO A 420 30.77 -0.68 -40.47
C PRO A 420 29.46 0.11 -40.32
N HIS A 421 28.37 -0.35 -40.92
CA HIS A 421 27.11 0.41 -41.03
C HIS A 421 25.87 -0.45 -40.82
N LEU A 422 24.83 0.17 -40.28
CA LEU A 422 23.48 -0.36 -40.14
C LEU A 422 22.58 0.35 -41.16
N GLY A 423 21.79 -0.40 -41.93
CA GLY A 423 20.80 0.16 -42.85
C GLY A 423 19.43 0.25 -42.17
N ALA A 424 18.74 1.37 -42.30
CA ALA A 424 17.35 1.53 -41.88
C ALA A 424 16.52 2.03 -43.07
N ALA A 425 15.31 1.50 -43.28
CA ALA A 425 14.49 1.84 -44.43
C ALA A 425 13.00 1.87 -44.08
N TYR A 426 12.26 2.63 -44.89
CA TYR A 426 10.80 2.57 -44.89
C TYR A 426 10.25 2.60 -46.31
N PHE A 427 9.04 2.05 -46.47
CA PHE A 427 8.31 2.03 -47.73
C PHE A 427 6.82 2.22 -47.51
N SER A 428 6.21 3.11 -48.29
CA SER A 428 4.76 3.30 -48.33
C SER A 428 4.23 2.93 -49.72
N PRO A 429 3.44 1.84 -49.85
CA PRO A 429 2.81 1.51 -51.12
C PRO A 429 1.70 2.49 -51.49
N THR A 430 0.95 2.99 -50.49
CA THR A 430 -0.18 3.91 -50.70
C THR A 430 0.28 5.23 -51.33
N LEU A 431 1.44 5.74 -50.88
CA LEU A 431 2.01 7.00 -51.36
C LEU A 431 3.10 6.79 -52.42
N SER A 432 3.50 5.54 -52.69
CA SER A 432 4.64 5.19 -53.55
C SER A 432 5.94 5.90 -53.15
N VAL A 433 6.20 6.04 -51.84
CA VAL A 433 7.39 6.71 -51.29
C VAL A 433 8.25 5.70 -50.53
N TRP A 434 9.57 5.84 -50.63
CA TRP A 434 10.53 5.07 -49.84
C TRP A 434 11.66 5.96 -49.32
N GLY A 435 12.25 5.55 -48.20
CA GLY A 435 13.44 6.19 -47.62
C GLY A 435 14.45 5.14 -47.19
N ARG A 436 15.74 5.44 -47.33
CA ARG A 436 16.85 4.58 -46.89
C ARG A 436 17.90 5.44 -46.21
N TYR A 437 18.38 4.97 -45.07
CA TYR A 437 19.32 5.69 -44.22
C TYR A 437 20.47 4.78 -43.83
N LYS A 438 21.67 5.38 -43.81
CA LYS A 438 22.92 4.71 -43.45
C LYS A 438 23.34 5.18 -42.07
N LEU A 439 23.28 4.28 -41.09
CA LEU A 439 23.60 4.53 -39.69
C LEU A 439 24.97 3.95 -39.33
N ASN A 440 25.53 4.39 -38.20
CA ASN A 440 26.78 3.86 -37.67
C ASN A 440 26.61 2.38 -37.25
N GLY A 441 27.60 1.54 -37.55
CA GLY A 441 27.61 0.12 -37.17
C GLY A 441 27.69 -0.13 -35.65
N SER A 442 27.94 0.90 -34.84
CA SER A 442 27.84 0.81 -33.38
C SER A 442 26.41 0.63 -32.86
N PHE A 443 25.38 0.96 -33.66
CA PHE A 443 23.98 0.80 -33.26
C PHE A 443 23.52 -0.67 -33.32
N SER A 444 22.56 -1.02 -32.46
CA SER A 444 21.86 -2.31 -32.52
C SER A 444 20.84 -2.32 -33.66
N ILE A 445 20.44 -3.51 -34.13
CA ILE A 445 19.37 -3.67 -35.13
C ILE A 445 18.08 -3.02 -34.63
N SER A 446 17.72 -3.25 -33.36
CA SER A 446 16.58 -2.61 -32.70
C SER A 446 16.63 -1.08 -32.68
N SER A 447 17.83 -0.49 -32.56
CA SER A 447 17.98 0.97 -32.66
C SER A 447 17.70 1.46 -34.09
N GLY A 448 18.13 0.71 -35.10
CA GLY A 448 17.86 1.01 -36.51
C GLY A 448 16.38 0.96 -36.86
N GLU A 449 15.64 -0.02 -36.32
CA GLU A 449 14.19 -0.14 -36.49
C GLU A 449 13.44 1.02 -35.83
N CYS A 450 13.84 1.41 -34.61
CA CYS A 450 13.32 2.62 -33.96
C CYS A 450 13.56 3.87 -34.82
N ILE A 451 14.75 4.00 -35.40
CA ILE A 451 15.10 5.13 -36.26
C ILE A 451 14.28 5.13 -37.56
N ALA A 452 14.02 3.96 -38.16
CA ALA A 452 13.13 3.85 -39.32
C ALA A 452 11.71 4.36 -39.01
N ILE A 453 11.18 4.04 -37.83
CA ILE A 453 9.88 4.56 -37.37
C ILE A 453 9.91 6.06 -37.17
N ILE A 454 10.97 6.61 -36.54
CA ILE A 454 11.12 8.07 -36.35
C ILE A 454 11.08 8.80 -37.69
N TYR A 455 11.80 8.31 -38.71
CA TYR A 455 11.76 8.93 -40.03
C TYR A 455 10.39 8.88 -40.69
N VAL A 456 9.64 7.79 -40.50
CA VAL A 456 8.24 7.73 -40.95
C VAL A 456 7.38 8.76 -40.22
N MET A 457 7.59 8.94 -38.91
CA MET A 457 6.84 9.95 -38.13
C MET A 457 7.17 11.38 -38.57
N ASP A 458 8.44 11.69 -38.82
CA ASP A 458 8.85 13.00 -39.35
C ASP A 458 8.20 13.25 -40.72
N PHE A 459 8.22 12.25 -41.61
CA PHE A 459 7.55 12.35 -42.91
C PHE A 459 6.03 12.58 -42.80
N ILE A 460 5.37 11.88 -41.87
CA ILE A 460 3.94 12.04 -41.58
C ILE A 460 3.63 13.47 -41.10
N LEU A 461 4.47 14.02 -40.22
CA LEU A 461 4.33 15.37 -39.68
C LEU A 461 4.55 16.44 -40.75
N GLU A 462 5.61 16.32 -41.54
CA GLU A 462 5.94 17.25 -42.63
C GLU A 462 4.83 17.29 -43.69
N ARG A 463 4.23 16.13 -44.00
CA ARG A 463 3.16 16.01 -45.00
C ARG A 463 1.75 16.19 -44.41
N ASN A 464 1.64 16.43 -43.10
CA ASN A 464 0.38 16.61 -42.38
C ASN A 464 -0.63 15.46 -42.63
N ILE A 465 -0.12 14.22 -42.64
CA ILE A 465 -0.94 13.02 -42.87
C ILE A 465 -1.80 12.75 -41.63
N LYS A 466 -3.14 12.76 -41.79
CA LYS A 466 -4.08 12.66 -40.66
C LYS A 466 -4.28 11.23 -40.12
N LYS A 467 -4.09 10.21 -40.95
CA LYS A 467 -4.31 8.80 -40.60
C LYS A 467 -3.27 7.91 -41.27
N ALA A 468 -2.30 7.45 -40.48
CA ALA A 468 -1.26 6.53 -40.94
C ALA A 468 -1.24 5.24 -40.11
N SER A 469 -0.74 4.15 -40.69
CA SER A 469 -0.47 2.87 -40.03
C SER A 469 0.95 2.43 -40.35
N ILE A 470 1.75 2.25 -39.30
CA ILE A 470 3.16 1.85 -39.41
C ILE A 470 3.26 0.37 -39.01
N PHE A 471 3.82 -0.44 -39.90
CA PHE A 471 4.06 -1.86 -39.69
C PHE A 471 5.56 -2.09 -39.48
N THR A 472 5.87 -2.88 -38.45
CA THR A 472 7.21 -3.35 -38.12
C THR A 472 7.10 -4.81 -37.72
N ASP A 473 8.07 -5.62 -38.10
CA ASP A 473 8.26 -7.01 -37.70
C ASP A 473 9.03 -7.13 -36.37
N SER A 474 9.56 -6.03 -35.85
CA SER A 474 10.31 -6.02 -34.60
C SER A 474 9.42 -6.02 -33.37
N LYS A 475 9.31 -7.20 -32.77
CA LYS A 475 8.68 -7.36 -31.46
C LYS A 475 9.34 -6.48 -30.38
N SER A 476 10.67 -6.34 -30.43
CA SER A 476 11.42 -5.57 -29.43
C SER A 476 11.06 -4.09 -29.44
N VAL A 477 10.87 -3.52 -30.63
CA VAL A 477 10.49 -2.11 -30.79
C VAL A 477 9.04 -1.88 -30.41
N VAL A 478 8.13 -2.80 -30.76
CA VAL A 478 6.71 -2.73 -30.34
C VAL A 478 6.59 -2.77 -28.82
N GLU A 479 7.34 -3.63 -28.14
CA GLU A 479 7.37 -3.70 -26.67
C GLU A 479 7.86 -2.38 -26.04
N VAL A 480 8.94 -1.80 -26.57
CA VAL A 480 9.48 -0.50 -26.10
C VAL A 480 8.50 0.64 -26.33
N ILE A 481 7.85 0.70 -27.50
CA ILE A 481 6.87 1.74 -27.82
C ILE A 481 5.60 1.59 -26.97
N SER A 482 5.16 0.35 -26.71
CA SER A 482 4.00 0.07 -25.87
C SER A 482 4.23 0.41 -24.39
N ASN A 483 5.49 0.36 -23.95
CA ASN A 483 5.89 0.67 -22.59
C ASN A 483 7.25 1.40 -22.59
N PRO A 484 7.27 2.73 -22.78
CA PRO A 484 8.50 3.54 -22.88
C PRO A 484 9.34 3.55 -21.59
N ARG A 485 8.92 2.79 -20.58
CA ARG A 485 9.54 2.68 -19.26
C ARG A 485 10.42 1.43 -19.12
N ILE A 486 10.44 0.51 -20.10
CA ILE A 486 11.28 -0.69 -20.04
C ILE A 486 12.71 -0.33 -20.45
N GLU A 487 13.68 -0.45 -19.53
CA GLU A 487 15.11 -0.47 -19.89
C GLU A 487 15.44 -1.82 -20.53
N THR A 488 15.67 -1.83 -21.85
CA THR A 488 16.00 -3.01 -22.66
C THR A 488 17.32 -3.69 -22.29
N SER A 489 18.11 -3.10 -21.39
CA SER A 489 19.37 -3.66 -20.91
C SER A 489 19.23 -4.70 -19.78
N THR A 490 18.03 -4.90 -19.22
CA THR A 490 17.86 -5.72 -17.99
C THR A 490 17.03 -7.01 -18.15
N THR A 491 16.55 -7.33 -19.36
CA THR A 491 15.76 -8.54 -19.60
C THR A 491 16.46 -9.56 -20.50
N TRP A 492 17.70 -9.93 -20.15
CA TRP A 492 18.35 -11.13 -20.67
C TRP A 492 19.03 -11.89 -19.53
N SER A 493 18.27 -12.78 -18.88
CA SER A 493 18.71 -14.04 -18.25
C SER A 493 17.55 -14.68 -17.50
N LEU A 494 16.66 -15.32 -18.25
CA LEU A 494 15.86 -16.45 -17.75
C LEU A 494 16.02 -17.56 -18.80
N SER A 495 17.08 -18.34 -18.65
CA SER A 495 17.08 -19.77 -18.97
C SER A 495 16.64 -20.52 -17.72
#